data_AF-A0A9X3TW31-F1
#
_entry.id   AF-A0A9X3TW31-F1
#
_cell.length_a   1.000
_cell.length_b   1.000
_cell.length_c   1.000
_cell.angle_alpha   90.00
_cell.angle_beta   90.00
_cell.angle_gamma   90.00
#
_symmetry.space_group_name_H-M   'P 1'
#
loop_
_entity.id
_entity.type
_entity.pdbx_description
1 polymer ?
#
loop_
_entity_poly.entity_id
_entity_poly.type
_entity_poly.pdbx_seq_one_letter_code
_entity_poly.pdbx_strand_id
1 'polypeptide(L)'
;MTDGILYRHPGTGRVQIVARGWSWGLFLFSGCFGIPLFFRGLAVWGAIMCVIGVLGFLSYIHPDGEIAGRLSMMVSVIYGLVSLWLGFQGNAIAAAHLETCGWEKVEVALPS
;
A
#
# COMPACT_ATOMS: atom_id res chain seq x y z
N MET A 1 -12.76 -12.49 13.17
CA MET A 1 -13.37 -11.19 12.84
C MET A 1 -12.25 -10.17 12.84
N THR A 2 -11.94 -9.55 11.70
CA THR A 2 -10.97 -8.46 11.66
C THR A 2 -11.71 -7.19 12.02
N ASP A 3 -11.42 -6.64 13.19
CA ASP A 3 -11.94 -5.34 13.63
C ASP A 3 -11.56 -4.29 12.56
N GLY A 4 -12.57 -3.80 11.84
CA GLY A 4 -12.42 -2.76 10.83
C GLY A 4 -13.01 -1.46 11.35
N ILE A 5 -12.38 -0.33 11.00
CA ILE A 5 -12.94 0.99 11.30
C ILE A 5 -13.78 1.42 10.09
N LEU A 6 -15.05 1.73 10.32
CA LEU A 6 -15.94 2.29 9.31
C LEU A 6 -15.73 3.81 9.24
N TYR A 7 -15.47 4.31 8.04
CA TYR A 7 -15.39 5.73 7.75
C TYR A 7 -16.57 6.14 6.88
N ARG A 8 -17.15 7.32 7.15
CA ARG A 8 -18.21 7.93 6.36
C ARG A 8 -17.80 9.31 5.87
N HIS A 9 -17.96 9.58 4.59
CA HIS A 9 -17.73 10.89 4.02
C HIS A 9 -18.92 11.82 4.31
N PRO A 10 -18.73 12.96 5.00
CA PRO A 10 -19.83 13.80 5.47
C PRO A 10 -20.65 14.41 4.32
N GLY A 11 -20.00 14.84 3.23
CA GLY A 11 -20.69 15.47 2.11
C GLY A 11 -21.36 14.53 1.09
N THR A 12 -20.96 13.25 1.01
CA THR A 12 -21.44 12.32 -0.03
C THR A 12 -22.14 11.09 0.54
N GLY A 13 -22.03 10.85 1.85
CA GLY A 13 -22.57 9.66 2.51
C GLY A 13 -21.85 8.36 2.18
N ARG A 14 -20.78 8.39 1.36
CA ARG A 14 -19.99 7.19 1.03
C ARG A 14 -19.39 6.58 2.30
N VAL A 15 -19.45 5.27 2.39
CA VAL A 15 -18.89 4.49 3.49
C VAL A 15 -17.74 3.62 2.99
N GLN A 16 -16.67 3.58 3.77
CA GLN A 16 -15.48 2.79 3.49
C GLN A 16 -15.02 2.08 4.75
N ILE A 17 -14.80 0.77 4.67
CA ILE A 17 -14.28 -0.02 5.78
C ILE A 17 -12.77 -0.16 5.59
N VAL A 18 -12.01 0.24 6.60
CA VAL A 18 -10.56 0.00 6.65
C VAL A 18 -10.27 -1.04 7.71
N ALA A 19 -9.78 -2.21 7.29
CA ALA A 19 -9.36 -3.27 8.19
C ALA A 19 -8.19 -2.81 9.08
N ARG A 20 -8.14 -3.22 10.34
CA ARG A 20 -7.03 -2.94 11.25
C ARG A 20 -5.95 -4.02 11.12
N GLY A 21 -4.68 -3.62 11.08
CA GLY A 21 -3.54 -4.54 11.01
C GLY A 21 -3.10 -4.92 9.59
N TRP A 22 -2.63 -6.16 9.41
CA TRP A 22 -1.97 -6.64 8.20
C TRP A 22 -2.87 -6.59 6.95
N SER A 23 -2.30 -6.10 5.84
CA SER A 23 -2.94 -5.96 4.55
C SER A 23 -2.31 -6.89 3.51
N TRP A 24 -2.88 -8.08 3.34
CA TRP A 24 -2.47 -9.02 2.28
C TRP A 24 -2.49 -8.38 0.89
N GLY A 25 -3.47 -7.50 0.65
CA GLY A 25 -3.59 -6.75 -0.60
C GLY A 25 -2.39 -5.83 -0.84
N LEU A 26 -1.95 -5.06 0.16
CA LEU A 26 -0.80 -4.16 -0.02
C LEU A 26 0.52 -4.92 -0.05
N PHE A 27 0.64 -6.01 0.69
CA PHE A 27 1.82 -6.85 0.64
C PHE A 27 2.02 -7.49 -0.74
N LEU A 28 0.98 -8.13 -1.29
CA LEU A 28 1.07 -8.88 -2.55
C LEU A 28 0.97 -7.98 -3.78
N PHE A 29 0.08 -6.99 -3.78
CA PHE A 29 -0.23 -6.20 -4.98
C PHE A 29 0.47 -4.84 -5.03
N SER A 30 1.30 -4.48 -4.05
CA SER A 30 2.18 -3.30 -4.19
C SER A 30 3.13 -3.42 -5.38
N GLY A 31 3.37 -4.65 -5.86
CA GLY A 31 4.18 -4.96 -7.05
C GLY A 31 3.52 -4.74 -8.38
N CYS A 32 2.20 -4.61 -8.42
CA CYS A 32 1.48 -4.21 -9.62
C CYS A 32 1.59 -2.68 -9.80
N PHE A 33 2.83 -2.16 -9.86
CA PHE A 33 3.17 -0.74 -9.98
C PHE A 33 2.51 0.17 -8.93
N GLY A 34 2.21 -0.38 -7.75
CA GLY A 34 1.52 0.36 -6.70
C GLY A 34 0.07 0.76 -7.01
N ILE A 35 -0.58 0.17 -8.02
CA ILE A 35 -1.99 0.45 -8.38
C ILE A 35 -2.94 0.43 -7.16
N PRO A 36 -2.90 -0.58 -6.26
CA PRO A 36 -3.75 -0.61 -5.07
C PRO A 36 -3.48 0.51 -4.07
N LEU A 37 -2.26 1.06 -4.05
CA LEU A 37 -1.87 2.17 -3.17
C LEU A 37 -2.55 3.46 -3.63
N PHE A 38 -2.63 3.70 -4.95
CA PHE A 38 -3.32 4.88 -5.49
C PHE A 38 -4.80 4.91 -5.12
N PHE A 39 -5.51 3.77 -5.20
CA PHE A 39 -6.92 3.68 -4.82
C PHE A 39 -7.17 3.90 -3.32
N ARG A 40 -6.14 3.73 -2.48
CA ARG A 40 -6.22 3.93 -1.02
C ARG A 40 -5.70 5.29 -0.58
N GLY A 41 -5.45 6.21 -1.52
CA GLY A 41 -4.91 7.54 -1.22
C GLY A 41 -3.42 7.53 -0.82
N LEU A 42 -2.74 6.40 -1.01
CA LEU A 42 -1.31 6.22 -0.73
C LEU A 42 -0.48 6.51 -1.99
N ALA A 43 -0.79 7.60 -2.70
CA ALA A 43 -0.20 7.91 -4.01
C ALA A 43 1.33 8.04 -3.96
N VAL A 44 1.88 8.61 -2.88
CA VAL A 44 3.33 8.74 -2.67
C VAL A 44 3.99 7.36 -2.59
N TRP A 45 3.41 6.43 -1.82
CA TRP A 45 3.90 5.07 -1.71
C TRP A 45 3.72 4.28 -3.02
N GLY A 46 2.62 4.53 -3.74
CA GLY A 46 2.41 3.99 -5.09
C GLY A 46 3.50 4.43 -6.06
N ALA A 47 3.86 5.72 -6.06
CA ALA A 47 4.94 6.25 -6.88
C ALA A 47 6.30 5.65 -6.52
N ILE A 48 6.61 5.49 -5.23
CA ILE A 48 7.83 4.82 -4.77
C ILE A 48 7.88 3.38 -5.31
N MET A 49 6.81 2.61 -5.15
CA MET A 49 6.75 1.22 -5.65
C MET A 49 6.85 1.15 -7.18
N CYS A 50 6.28 2.12 -7.89
CA CYS A 50 6.42 2.24 -9.33
C CYS A 50 7.88 2.49 -9.75
N VAL A 51 8.57 3.44 -9.10
CA VAL A 51 10.00 3.71 -9.38
C VAL A 51 10.86 2.48 -9.11
N ILE A 52 10.67 1.81 -7.96
CA ILE A 52 11.40 0.58 -7.62
C ILE A 52 11.14 -0.50 -8.66
N GLY A 53 9.88 -0.69 -9.09
CA GLY A 53 9.51 -1.65 -10.12
C GLY A 53 10.13 -1.34 -11.48
N VAL A 54 10.15 -0.07 -11.89
CA VAL A 54 10.81 0.37 -13.13
C VAL A 54 12.32 0.13 -13.07
N LEU A 55 12.98 0.45 -11.95
CA LEU A 55 14.41 0.18 -11.78
C LEU A 55 14.71 -1.32 -11.84
N GLY A 56 13.86 -2.15 -11.23
CA GLY A 56 13.96 -3.60 -11.32
C GLY A 56 13.80 -4.09 -12.75
N PHE A 57 12.80 -3.60 -13.47
CA PHE A 57 12.58 -3.95 -14.88
C PHE A 57 13.74 -3.52 -15.79
N LEU A 58 14.26 -2.29 -15.61
CA LEU A 58 15.42 -1.79 -16.35
C LEU A 58 16.68 -2.61 -16.06
N SER A 59 16.85 -3.09 -14.82
CA SER A 59 17.97 -3.97 -14.47
C SER A 59 17.87 -5.34 -15.13
N TYR A 60 16.66 -5.82 -15.42
CA TYR A 60 16.42 -7.12 -16.06
C TYR A 60 16.69 -7.10 -17.56
N ILE A 61 16.39 -6.00 -18.25
CA ILE A 61 16.60 -5.86 -19.71
C ILE A 61 18.06 -5.54 -20.09
N HIS A 62 18.92 -5.24 -19.12
CA HIS A 62 20.32 -4.93 -19.39
C HIS A 62 21.12 -6.22 -19.60
N PRO A 63 21.83 -6.39 -20.74
CA PRO A 63 22.65 -7.57 -20.98
C PRO A 63 23.75 -7.73 -19.93
N ASP A 64 23.98 -8.99 -19.55
CA ASP A 64 24.64 -9.47 -18.35
C ASP A 64 25.95 -8.76 -17.96
N GLY A 65 26.04 -8.46 -16.66
CA GLY A 65 27.26 -8.09 -15.94
C GLY A 65 27.06 -8.26 -14.44
N GLU A 66 28.11 -8.58 -13.68
CA GLU A 66 28.02 -8.76 -12.22
C GLU A 66 27.35 -7.56 -11.51
N ILE A 67 27.53 -6.36 -12.05
CA ILE A 67 26.94 -5.12 -11.53
C ILE A 67 25.41 -5.14 -11.67
N ALA A 68 24.88 -5.57 -12.81
CA ALA A 68 23.43 -5.67 -13.05
C ALA A 68 22.79 -6.70 -12.11
N GLY A 69 23.45 -7.85 -11.91
CA GLY A 69 22.99 -8.87 -10.97
C GLY A 69 22.93 -8.37 -9.52
N ARG A 70 23.96 -7.66 -9.04
CA ARG A 70 23.98 -7.08 -7.69
C ARG A 70 22.92 -6.00 -7.51
N LEU A 71 22.74 -5.13 -8.51
CA LEU A 71 21.70 -4.09 -8.49
C LEU A 71 20.30 -4.70 -8.45
N SER A 72 20.02 -5.72 -9.27
CA SER A 72 18.73 -6.43 -9.27
C SER A 72 18.42 -7.08 -7.91
N MET A 73 19.42 -7.70 -7.29
CA MET A 73 19.28 -8.26 -5.93
C MET A 73 18.97 -7.18 -4.89
N MET A 74 19.70 -6.06 -4.91
CA MET A 74 19.48 -4.94 -3.98
C MET A 74 18.08 -4.34 -4.15
N VAL A 75 17.66 -4.10 -5.39
CA VAL A 75 16.31 -3.59 -5.71
C VAL A 75 15.24 -4.55 -5.21
N SER A 76 15.42 -5.86 -5.40
CA SER A 76 14.48 -6.89 -4.93
C SER A 76 14.37 -6.95 -3.41
N VAL A 77 15.49 -6.80 -2.68
CA VAL A 77 15.49 -6.74 -1.22
C VAL A 77 14.77 -5.49 -0.72
N ILE A 78 15.08 -4.31 -1.27
CA ILE A 78 14.41 -3.05 -0.91
C ILE A 78 12.92 -3.17 -1.19
N TYR A 79 12.57 -3.67 -2.37
CA TYR A 79 11.18 -3.90 -2.76
C TYR A 79 10.46 -4.81 -1.75
N GLY A 80 11.04 -5.96 -1.39
CA GLY A 80 10.46 -6.89 -0.42
C GLY A 80 10.27 -6.27 0.96
N LEU A 81 11.24 -5.49 1.44
CA LEU A 81 11.16 -4.78 2.73
C LEU A 81 10.07 -3.72 2.73
N VAL A 82 9.95 -2.93 1.65
CA VAL A 82 8.89 -1.92 1.53
C VAL A 82 7.53 -2.59 1.43
N SER A 83 7.39 -3.67 0.65
CA SER A 83 6.13 -4.44 0.56
C SER A 83 5.72 -5.01 1.91
N LEU A 84 6.66 -5.58 2.67
CA LEU A 84 6.42 -6.11 4.01
C LEU A 84 5.93 -4.98 4.94
N TRP A 85 6.62 -3.84 4.93
CA TRP A 85 6.24 -2.69 5.73
C TRP A 85 4.86 -2.14 5.34
N LEU A 86 4.54 -2.05 4.04
CA LEU A 86 3.23 -1.64 3.54
C LEU A 86 2.13 -2.66 3.90
N GLY A 87 2.46 -3.94 3.97
CA GLY A 87 1.58 -4.97 4.51
C GLY A 87 1.23 -4.70 5.97
N PHE A 88 2.22 -4.37 6.80
CA PHE A 88 2.00 -4.07 8.23
C PHE A 88 1.30 -2.74 8.48
N GLN A 89 1.74 -1.67 7.83
CA GLN A 89 1.36 -0.30 8.16
C GLN A 89 0.36 0.32 7.17
N GLY A 90 0.23 -0.22 5.97
CA GLY A 90 -0.50 0.45 4.90
C GLY A 90 -1.98 0.68 5.19
N ASN A 91 -2.63 -0.20 5.96
CA ASN A 91 -4.00 0.03 6.42
C ASN A 91 -4.11 1.19 7.42
N ALA A 92 -3.13 1.33 8.33
CA ALA A 92 -3.11 2.42 9.31
C ALA A 92 -2.86 3.78 8.62
N ILE A 93 -1.97 3.82 7.62
CA ILE A 93 -1.72 5.03 6.83
C ILE A 93 -2.96 5.39 5.99
N ALA A 94 -3.63 4.40 5.39
CA ALA A 94 -4.87 4.64 4.65
C ALA A 94 -5.99 5.20 5.55
N ALA A 95 -6.13 4.67 6.78
CA ALA A 95 -7.05 5.20 7.78
C ALA A 95 -6.73 6.66 8.14
N ALA A 96 -5.46 6.96 8.46
CA ALA A 96 -5.02 8.32 8.76
C ALA A 96 -5.27 9.28 7.58
N HIS A 97 -5.08 8.81 6.34
CA HIS A 97 -5.37 9.61 5.15
C HIS A 97 -6.87 9.96 5.04
N LEU A 98 -7.77 9.01 5.29
CA LEU A 98 -9.22 9.29 5.30
C LEU A 98 -9.58 10.34 6.36
N GLU A 99 -8.99 10.25 7.55
CA GLU A 99 -9.17 11.25 8.61
C GLU A 99 -8.70 12.64 8.16
N THR A 100 -7.53 12.73 7.52
CA THR A 100 -7.01 14.01 6.99
C THR A 100 -7.88 14.58 5.86
N CYS A 101 -8.60 13.72 5.13
CA CYS A 101 -9.57 14.10 4.11
C CYS A 101 -10.95 14.46 4.69
N GLY A 102 -11.09 14.51 6.02
CA GLY A 102 -12.34 14.89 6.69
C GLY A 102 -13.39 13.80 6.75
N TRP A 103 -13.01 12.52 6.60
CA TRP A 103 -13.94 11.41 6.81
C TRP A 103 -14.16 11.18 8.31
N GLU A 104 -15.40 10.88 8.68
CA GLU A 104 -15.79 10.66 10.07
C GLU A 104 -15.75 9.17 10.41
N LYS A 105 -15.20 8.82 11.58
CA LYS A 105 -15.26 7.46 12.13
C LYS A 105 -16.68 7.19 12.60
N VAL A 106 -17.28 6.13 12.09
CA VAL A 106 -18.58 5.63 12.55
C VAL A 106 -18.30 4.43 13.44
N GLU A 107 -18.48 4.60 14.76
CA GLU A 107 -18.52 3.46 15.68
C GLU A 107 -19.81 2.68 15.44
N VAL A 108 -19.71 1.63 14.62
CA VAL A 108 -20.80 0.68 14.51
C VAL A 108 -20.79 -0.17 15.78
N ALA A 109 -21.72 0.09 16.69
CA ALA A 109 -22.01 -0.82 17.79
C ALA A 109 -22.49 -2.14 17.18
N LEU A 110 -21.59 -3.11 17.07
CA LEU A 110 -21.96 -4.45 16.66
C LEU A 110 -22.86 -5.05 17.76
N PRO A 111 -24.08 -5.53 17.46
CA PRO A 111 -24.83 -6.30 18.43
C PRO A 111 -24.00 -7.53 18.82
N SER A 112 -23.86 -7.74 20.12
CA SER A 112 -23.12 -8.83 20.78
C SER A 112 -23.56 -10.21 20.32
#